data_AF-A0A9D8LZV7-F1
#
_entry.id   AF-A0A9D8LZV7-F1
#
_cell.length_a   1.000
_cell.length_b   1.000
_cell.length_c   1.000
_cell.angle_alpha   90.00
_cell.angle_beta   90.00
_cell.angle_gamma   90.00
#
_symmetry.space_group_name_H-M   'P 1'
#
loop_
_entity.id
_entity.type
_entity.pdbx_description
1 polymer ?
#
loop_
_entity_poly.entity_id
_entity_poly.type
_entity_poly.pdbx_seq_one_letter_code
_entity_poly.pdbx_strand_id
1 'polypeptide(L)'
;MLMIDPHTRARLFGSQSAYLLLRAKPVTLAGHREKRRKRKGDQVYRRRLIDQTAVIMRRGEPTDFAFEGFMRHGLRSGLCLRGWSWADADDMAADIVRSALSQIGAKRPTYQQGQPEWVQDGVITFERERCIRCGWALPEGNWKYCSARCSSAHRMDLHRRFTVEQWEAVSDDAP
;
A
#
# COMPACT_ATOMS: atom_id res chain seq x y z
N MET A 1 -33.72 53.67 37.63
CA MET A 1 -34.20 52.52 38.42
C MET A 1 -34.55 51.40 37.46
N LEU A 2 -33.57 50.56 37.14
CA LEU A 2 -33.74 49.18 36.64
C LEU A 2 -32.67 48.39 37.40
N MET A 3 -33.11 47.59 38.36
CA MET A 3 -32.25 46.72 39.17
C MET A 3 -31.88 45.50 38.32
N ILE A 4 -30.58 45.32 38.08
CA ILE A 4 -30.04 44.09 37.51
C ILE A 4 -29.64 43.19 38.70
N ASP A 5 -30.28 42.03 38.75
CA ASP A 5 -30.19 41.03 39.82
C ASP A 5 -28.80 40.33 39.83
N PRO A 6 -28.11 40.16 40.99
CA PRO A 6 -26.74 39.62 41.05
C PRO A 6 -26.63 38.08 40.95
N HIS A 7 -27.74 37.35 40.81
CA HIS A 7 -27.74 35.88 40.99
C HIS A 7 -27.61 35.02 39.73
N THR A 8 -27.50 35.59 38.53
CA THR A 8 -27.40 34.80 37.27
C THR A 8 -25.98 34.73 36.73
N ARG A 9 -24.97 34.64 37.62
CA ARG A 9 -23.54 34.56 37.25
C ARG A 9 -22.85 33.24 37.62
N ALA A 10 -23.62 32.22 38.02
CA ALA A 10 -23.06 30.92 38.37
C ALA A 10 -23.99 29.80 37.88
N ARG A 11 -23.66 29.20 36.72
CA ARG A 11 -23.98 27.82 36.29
C ARG A 11 -23.88 27.72 34.76
N LEU A 12 -22.68 27.67 34.20
CA LEU A 12 -22.41 26.96 32.92
C LEU A 12 -20.91 26.56 32.80
N PHE A 13 -20.19 26.40 33.92
CA PHE A 13 -18.92 25.67 33.97
C PHE A 13 -19.15 24.40 34.79
N GLY A 14 -19.51 23.31 34.13
CA GLY A 14 -19.71 22.02 34.79
C GLY A 14 -20.11 20.92 33.82
N SER A 15 -19.20 19.98 33.60
CA SER A 15 -19.38 18.66 32.96
C SER A 15 -19.36 18.56 31.42
N GLN A 16 -18.20 18.85 30.81
CA GLN A 16 -17.84 18.25 29.51
C GLN A 16 -17.02 16.95 29.64
N SER A 17 -17.05 16.26 30.79
CA SER A 17 -16.17 15.10 31.03
C SER A 17 -16.96 13.82 31.32
N ALA A 18 -17.76 13.36 30.35
CA ALA A 18 -18.50 12.10 30.48
C ALA A 18 -18.90 11.40 29.17
N TYR A 19 -18.23 11.66 28.02
CA TYR A 19 -18.63 11.07 26.73
C TYR A 19 -17.65 10.10 26.05
N LEU A 20 -16.52 9.73 26.68
CA LEU A 20 -15.49 8.91 26.01
C LEU A 20 -15.15 7.57 26.68
N LEU A 21 -16.05 6.97 27.47
CA LEU A 21 -15.80 5.64 28.06
C LEU A 21 -17.00 4.70 28.05
N LEU A 22 -17.76 4.64 26.95
CA LEU A 22 -18.76 3.58 26.80
C LEU A 22 -18.67 2.91 25.41
N ARG A 23 -18.04 1.73 25.47
CA ARG A 23 -18.08 0.59 24.53
C ARG A 23 -17.12 0.64 23.35
N ALA A 24 -15.82 0.63 23.66
CA ALA A 24 -14.86 -0.04 22.79
C ALA A 24 -15.33 -1.49 22.59
N LYS A 25 -15.83 -1.82 21.40
CA LYS A 25 -16.11 -3.22 21.05
C LYS A 25 -14.79 -3.98 21.18
N PRO A 26 -14.73 -5.11 21.91
CA PRO A 26 -13.50 -5.88 22.01
C PRO A 26 -13.04 -6.23 20.60
N VAL A 27 -11.78 -5.93 20.28
CA VAL A 27 -11.16 -6.34 19.03
C VAL A 27 -11.10 -7.85 19.04
N THR A 28 -12.08 -8.50 18.41
CA THR A 28 -12.07 -9.93 18.21
C THR A 28 -11.06 -10.24 17.12
N LEU A 29 -10.15 -11.18 17.38
CA LEU A 29 -9.28 -11.75 16.36
C LEU A 29 -10.14 -12.24 15.20
N ALA A 30 -9.70 -11.99 13.96
CA ALA A 30 -10.42 -12.39 12.76
C ALA A 30 -10.81 -13.88 12.88
N GLY A 31 -12.12 -14.15 12.98
CA GLY A 31 -12.63 -15.50 13.13
C GLY A 31 -12.18 -16.39 11.98
N HIS A 32 -12.12 -17.70 12.24
CA HIS A 32 -11.67 -18.69 11.26
C HIS A 32 -12.60 -18.65 10.03
N ARG A 33 -12.15 -18.05 8.92
CA ARG A 33 -12.94 -17.93 7.70
C ARG A 33 -13.18 -19.33 7.14
N GLU A 34 -14.43 -19.79 7.12
CA GLU A 34 -14.76 -21.08 6.53
C GLU A 34 -14.30 -21.12 5.07
N LYS A 35 -13.48 -22.12 4.74
CA LYS A 35 -13.01 -22.34 3.37
C LYS A 35 -14.21 -22.71 2.51
N ARG A 36 -14.69 -21.75 1.72
CA ARG A 36 -15.82 -21.94 0.79
C ARG A 36 -15.53 -23.14 -0.10
N ARG A 37 -16.42 -24.14 -0.07
CA ARG A 37 -16.26 -25.37 -0.85
C ARG A 37 -16.17 -25.03 -2.35
N LYS A 38 -15.09 -25.47 -3.01
CA LYS A 38 -14.92 -25.34 -4.46
C LYS A 38 -16.11 -25.98 -5.16
N ARG A 39 -16.83 -25.23 -6.00
CA ARG A 39 -17.99 -25.74 -6.75
C ARG A 39 -17.46 -26.74 -7.79
N LYS A 40 -17.80 -28.03 -7.72
CA LYS A 40 -17.28 -29.07 -8.64
C LYS A 40 -17.56 -28.78 -10.12
N GLY A 41 -18.63 -28.05 -10.46
CA GLY A 41 -18.93 -27.61 -11.83
C GLY A 41 -17.97 -26.55 -12.39
N ASP A 42 -17.08 -26.01 -11.57
CA ASP A 42 -16.20 -24.89 -11.91
C ASP A 42 -14.96 -25.35 -12.69
N GLN A 43 -14.55 -26.62 -12.62
CA GLN A 43 -13.27 -27.05 -13.22
C GLN A 43 -13.30 -27.11 -14.76
N VAL A 44 -14.38 -27.64 -15.34
CA VAL A 44 -14.55 -27.67 -16.81
C VAL A 44 -14.72 -26.25 -17.35
N TYR A 45 -15.50 -25.43 -16.64
CA TYR A 45 -15.70 -24.03 -16.97
C TYR A 45 -14.37 -23.24 -16.91
N ARG A 46 -13.61 -23.39 -15.84
CA ARG A 46 -12.28 -22.80 -15.65
C ARG A 46 -11.33 -23.22 -16.77
N ARG A 47 -11.29 -24.51 -17.12
CA ARG A 47 -10.43 -25.00 -18.21
C ARG A 47 -10.77 -24.33 -19.54
N ARG A 48 -12.06 -24.25 -19.89
CA ARG A 48 -12.51 -23.56 -21.10
C ARG A 48 -12.08 -22.09 -21.13
N LEU A 49 -12.21 -21.39 -20.01
CA LEU A 49 -11.76 -19.99 -19.90
C LEU A 49 -10.26 -19.85 -20.07
N ILE A 50 -9.47 -20.75 -19.49
CA ILE A 50 -8.01 -20.78 -19.64
C ILE A 50 -7.65 -20.98 -21.12
N ASP A 51 -8.24 -21.96 -21.79
CA ASP A 51 -7.97 -22.25 -23.20
C ASP A 51 -8.34 -21.05 -24.11
N GLN A 52 -9.49 -20.42 -23.88
CA GLN A 52 -9.92 -19.23 -24.62
C GLN A 52 -8.99 -18.03 -24.36
N THR A 53 -8.60 -17.82 -23.11
CA THR A 53 -7.70 -16.74 -22.72
C THR A 53 -6.32 -16.94 -23.35
N ALA A 54 -5.80 -18.17 -23.34
CA ALA A 54 -4.51 -18.51 -23.96
C ALA A 54 -4.51 -18.21 -25.47
N VAL A 55 -5.60 -18.52 -26.19
CA VAL A 55 -5.72 -18.20 -27.63
C VAL A 55 -5.63 -16.70 -27.90
N ILE A 56 -6.27 -15.87 -27.05
CA ILE A 56 -6.23 -14.40 -27.19
C ILE A 56 -4.84 -13.88 -26.85
N MET A 57 -4.23 -14.33 -25.75
CA MET A 57 -2.93 -13.84 -25.28
C MET A 57 -1.79 -14.16 -26.24
N ARG A 58 -1.85 -15.29 -26.98
CA ARG A 58 -0.85 -15.60 -28.04
C ARG A 58 -0.78 -14.58 -29.17
N ARG A 59 -1.81 -13.74 -29.33
CA ARG A 59 -1.86 -12.67 -30.34
C ARG A 59 -1.43 -11.31 -29.76
N GLY A 60 -0.97 -11.29 -28.51
CA GLY A 60 -0.49 -10.08 -27.85
C GLY A 60 0.79 -9.58 -28.48
N GLU A 61 0.75 -8.38 -29.05
CA GLU A 61 1.92 -7.64 -29.51
C GLU A 61 2.04 -6.33 -28.73
N PRO A 62 3.26 -5.86 -28.41
CA PRO A 62 4.57 -6.46 -28.73
C PRO A 62 5.00 -7.61 -27.80
N THR A 63 4.21 -7.95 -26.78
CA THR A 63 4.53 -9.03 -25.82
C THR A 63 3.31 -9.88 -25.51
N ASP A 64 3.54 -11.13 -25.09
CA ASP A 64 2.50 -12.05 -24.61
C ASP A 64 1.69 -11.49 -23.43
N PHE A 65 2.22 -10.48 -22.72
CA PHE A 65 1.57 -9.81 -21.59
C PHE A 65 0.68 -8.63 -22.00
N ALA A 66 0.64 -8.25 -23.29
CA ALA A 66 -0.08 -7.07 -23.77
C ALA A 66 -1.56 -7.04 -23.35
N PHE A 67 -2.23 -8.20 -23.34
CA PHE A 67 -3.64 -8.31 -22.98
C PHE A 67 -3.90 -8.75 -21.53
N GLU A 68 -2.88 -8.84 -20.68
CA GLU A 68 -3.02 -9.36 -19.31
C GLU A 68 -4.06 -8.58 -18.48
N GLY A 69 -3.91 -7.26 -18.43
CA GLY A 69 -4.79 -6.39 -17.65
C GLY A 69 -6.23 -6.40 -18.17
N PHE A 70 -6.41 -6.36 -19.49
CA PHE A 70 -7.72 -6.40 -20.13
C PHE A 70 -8.44 -7.73 -19.84
N MET A 71 -7.75 -8.86 -20.00
CA MET A 71 -8.32 -10.18 -19.74
C MET A 71 -8.68 -10.35 -18.25
N ARG A 72 -7.81 -9.95 -17.32
CA ARG A 72 -8.10 -10.01 -15.89
C ARG A 72 -9.32 -9.17 -15.53
N HIS A 73 -9.40 -7.94 -16.03
CA HIS A 73 -10.55 -7.07 -15.81
C HIS A 73 -11.84 -7.67 -16.36
N GLY A 74 -11.85 -8.12 -17.62
CA GLY A 74 -13.03 -8.70 -18.26
C GLY A 74 -13.53 -9.95 -17.55
N LEU A 75 -12.62 -10.86 -17.18
CA LEU A 75 -12.94 -12.06 -16.41
C LEU A 75 -13.53 -11.71 -15.04
N ARG A 76 -12.90 -10.80 -14.30
CA ARG A 76 -13.37 -10.36 -12.98
C ARG A 76 -14.77 -9.76 -13.08
N SER A 77 -14.98 -8.82 -14.00
CA SER A 77 -16.29 -8.18 -14.20
C SER A 77 -17.37 -9.20 -14.59
N GLY A 78 -17.06 -10.15 -15.47
CA GLY A 78 -17.97 -11.23 -15.83
C GLY A 78 -18.30 -12.18 -14.67
N LEU A 79 -17.36 -12.45 -13.77
CA LEU A 79 -17.60 -13.24 -12.56
C LEU A 79 -18.44 -12.48 -11.53
N CYS A 80 -18.17 -11.19 -11.31
CA CYS A 80 -18.99 -10.34 -10.44
C CYS A 80 -20.45 -10.28 -10.90
N LEU A 81 -20.70 -10.14 -12.20
CA LEU A 81 -22.06 -10.16 -12.78
C LEU A 81 -22.79 -11.51 -12.57
N ARG A 82 -22.04 -12.58 -12.30
CA ARG A 82 -22.59 -13.91 -11.96
C ARG A 82 -22.74 -14.13 -10.45
N GLY A 83 -22.61 -13.06 -9.65
CA GLY A 83 -22.81 -13.09 -8.20
C GLY A 83 -21.59 -13.56 -7.41
N TRP A 84 -20.39 -13.53 -7.99
CA TRP A 84 -19.16 -13.74 -7.23
C TRP A 84 -18.84 -12.50 -6.38
N SER A 85 -18.21 -12.72 -5.21
CA SER A 85 -17.67 -11.58 -4.46
C SER A 85 -16.50 -10.99 -5.25
N TRP A 86 -16.25 -9.69 -5.10
CA TRP A 86 -15.19 -9.01 -5.85
C TRP A 86 -13.82 -9.67 -5.62
N ALA A 87 -13.51 -10.05 -4.38
CA ALA A 87 -12.25 -10.71 -4.03
C ALA A 87 -12.14 -12.11 -4.68
N ASP A 88 -13.17 -12.95 -4.56
CA ASP A 88 -13.15 -14.29 -5.17
C ASP A 88 -13.05 -14.22 -6.70
N ALA A 89 -13.72 -13.22 -7.31
CA ALA A 89 -13.69 -12.98 -8.74
C ALA A 89 -12.31 -12.51 -9.22
N ASP A 90 -11.64 -11.62 -8.48
CA ASP A 90 -10.29 -11.17 -8.82
C ASP A 90 -9.26 -12.30 -8.67
N ASP A 91 -9.34 -13.09 -7.59
CA ASP A 91 -8.47 -14.25 -7.37
C ASP A 91 -8.61 -15.28 -8.49
N MET A 92 -9.85 -15.62 -8.88
CA MET A 92 -10.12 -16.55 -9.97
C MET A 92 -9.65 -16.00 -11.32
N ALA A 93 -9.90 -14.71 -11.60
CA ALA A 93 -9.44 -14.06 -12.83
C ALA A 93 -7.90 -14.07 -12.92
N ALA A 94 -7.21 -13.75 -11.82
CA ALA A 94 -5.75 -13.79 -11.75
C ALA A 94 -5.19 -15.21 -11.98
N ASP A 95 -5.83 -16.23 -11.39
CA ASP A 95 -5.44 -17.63 -11.55
C ASP A 95 -5.65 -18.13 -13.00
N ILE A 96 -6.76 -17.77 -13.64
CA ILE A 96 -7.04 -18.10 -15.05
C ILE A 96 -5.99 -17.47 -15.97
N VAL A 97 -5.72 -16.16 -15.81
CA VAL A 97 -4.74 -15.45 -16.64
C VAL A 97 -3.33 -16.01 -16.42
N ARG A 98 -2.95 -16.31 -15.17
CA ARG A 98 -1.67 -16.95 -14.85
C ARG A 98 -1.54 -18.33 -15.50
N SER A 99 -2.60 -19.14 -15.43
CA SER A 99 -2.62 -20.48 -16.04
C SER A 99 -2.52 -20.39 -17.57
N ALA A 100 -3.21 -19.44 -18.19
CA ALA A 100 -3.14 -19.21 -19.63
C ALA A 100 -1.73 -18.77 -20.08
N LEU A 101 -1.11 -17.82 -19.36
CA LEU A 101 0.28 -17.39 -19.60
C LEU A 101 1.27 -18.56 -19.46
N SER A 102 1.09 -19.42 -18.44
CA SER A 102 1.90 -20.61 -18.27
C SER A 102 1.71 -21.62 -19.41
N GLN A 103 0.49 -21.76 -19.94
CA GLN A 103 0.18 -22.68 -21.04
C GLN A 103 0.80 -22.24 -22.37
N ILE A 104 1.00 -20.95 -22.58
CA ILE A 104 1.67 -20.42 -23.78
C ILE A 104 3.20 -20.37 -23.62
N GLY A 105 3.73 -20.65 -22.43
CA GLY A 105 5.16 -20.64 -22.15
C GLY A 105 5.74 -19.25 -21.87
N ALA A 106 4.89 -18.25 -21.61
CA ALA A 106 5.32 -16.89 -21.33
C ALA A 106 6.11 -16.85 -20.01
N LYS A 107 7.33 -16.31 -20.05
CA LYS A 107 8.18 -16.11 -18.87
C LYS A 107 8.13 -14.64 -18.50
N ARG A 108 7.73 -14.33 -17.25
CA ARG A 108 7.82 -12.95 -16.77
C ARG A 108 9.30 -12.55 -16.68
N PRO A 109 9.67 -11.35 -17.15
CA PRO A 109 10.99 -10.81 -16.89
C PRO A 109 11.20 -10.68 -15.38
N THR A 110 12.44 -10.82 -14.93
CA THR A 110 12.81 -10.43 -13.57
C THR A 110 12.53 -8.93 -13.38
N TYR A 111 12.40 -8.48 -12.14
CA TYR A 111 12.19 -7.05 -11.85
C TYR A 111 13.25 -6.17 -12.54
N GLN A 112 14.51 -6.63 -12.51
CA GLN A 112 15.64 -6.01 -13.19
C GLN A 112 15.52 -5.98 -14.72
N GLN A 113 15.02 -7.06 -15.33
CA GLN A 113 14.81 -7.10 -16.77
C GLN A 113 13.63 -6.23 -17.23
N GLY A 114 12.58 -6.15 -16.40
CA GLY A 114 11.37 -5.39 -16.72
C GLY A 114 11.49 -3.89 -16.46
N GLN A 115 12.33 -3.51 -15.51
CA GLN A 115 12.55 -2.11 -15.10
C GLN A 115 14.04 -1.85 -14.86
N PRO A 116 14.91 -2.02 -15.88
CA PRO A 116 16.35 -1.84 -15.73
C PRO A 116 16.72 -0.42 -15.29
N GLU A 117 15.93 0.59 -15.64
CA GLU A 117 16.16 1.98 -15.24
C GLU A 117 15.89 2.23 -13.75
N TRP A 118 15.14 1.34 -13.08
CA TRP A 118 14.83 1.41 -11.65
C TRP A 118 15.63 0.43 -10.81
N VAL A 119 16.36 -0.50 -11.44
CA VAL A 119 17.20 -1.48 -10.74
C VAL A 119 18.67 -1.14 -10.94
N GLN A 120 19.32 -0.76 -9.84
CA GLN A 120 20.78 -0.70 -9.79
C GLN A 120 21.32 -2.12 -9.64
N ASP A 121 22.27 -2.50 -10.50
CA ASP A 121 23.01 -3.76 -10.38
C ASP A 121 23.87 -3.72 -9.11
N GLY A 122 23.33 -4.25 -8.02
CA GLY A 122 23.95 -4.21 -6.70
C GLY A 122 23.82 -2.87 -5.98
N VAL A 123 24.42 -2.80 -4.79
CA VAL A 123 24.64 -1.51 -4.11
C VAL A 123 25.83 -0.87 -4.80
N ILE A 124 25.58 0.02 -5.76
CA ILE A 124 26.64 0.93 -6.19
C ILE A 124 26.92 1.84 -4.98
N THR A 125 27.89 1.46 -4.15
CA THR A 125 28.44 2.33 -3.12
C THR A 125 29.18 3.45 -3.83
N PHE A 126 28.43 4.49 -4.22
CA PHE A 126 29.04 5.76 -4.53
C PHE A 126 29.73 6.24 -3.26
N GLU A 127 31.06 6.22 -3.27
CA GLU A 127 31.85 6.84 -2.22
C GLU A 127 31.46 8.30 -2.16
N ARG A 128 30.84 8.69 -1.06
CA ARG A 128 30.50 10.09 -0.86
C ARG A 128 31.80 10.84 -0.58
N GLU A 129 32.13 11.78 -1.46
CA GLU A 129 33.25 12.69 -1.25
C GLU A 129 32.86 13.88 -0.37
N ARG A 130 31.56 14.13 -0.17
CA ARG A 130 31.04 15.31 0.52
C ARG A 130 30.09 14.97 1.66
N CYS A 131 30.17 15.75 2.73
CA CYS A 131 29.33 15.65 3.91
C CYS A 131 27.86 15.95 3.56
N ILE A 132 26.93 15.08 3.97
CA ILE A 132 25.48 15.24 3.70
C ILE A 132 24.92 16.56 4.26
N ARG A 133 25.47 17.04 5.38
CA ARG A 133 24.95 18.23 6.05
C ARG A 133 25.50 19.53 5.47
N CYS A 134 26.83 19.65 5.36
CA CYS A 134 27.49 20.91 5.00
C CYS A 134 28.06 20.95 3.59
N GLY A 135 28.12 19.83 2.87
CA GLY A 135 28.67 19.74 1.51
C GLY A 135 30.19 19.82 1.40
N TRP A 136 30.91 19.92 2.52
CA TRP A 136 32.39 19.95 2.55
C TRP A 136 32.97 18.56 2.27
N ALA A 137 34.21 18.53 1.78
CA ALA A 137 34.94 17.29 1.56
C ALA A 137 34.97 16.43 2.83
N LEU A 138 34.76 15.12 2.67
CA LEU A 138 34.82 14.16 3.77
C LEU A 138 36.30 13.88 4.11
N PRO A 139 36.69 13.95 5.40
CA PRO A 139 38.01 13.49 5.82
C PRO A 139 38.14 11.98 5.59
N GLU A 140 39.38 11.51 5.41
CA GLU A 140 39.69 10.09 5.26
C GLU A 140 39.08 9.25 6.41
N GLY A 141 38.47 8.12 6.07
CA GLY A 141 37.76 7.26 7.01
C GLY A 141 36.34 7.70 7.38
N ASN A 142 35.86 8.85 6.91
CA ASN A 142 34.45 9.26 7.08
C ASN A 142 33.62 9.01 5.82
N TRP A 143 32.43 8.43 6.00
CA TRP A 143 31.60 7.89 4.93
C TRP A 143 30.26 8.65 4.79
N LYS A 144 29.92 9.51 5.76
CA LYS A 144 28.61 10.22 5.79
C LYS A 144 28.68 11.68 6.23
N TYR A 145 29.49 11.99 7.25
CA TYR A 145 29.60 13.34 7.81
C TYR A 145 31.06 13.71 8.08
N CYS A 146 31.43 14.98 7.88
CA CYS A 146 32.80 15.44 8.11
C CYS A 146 33.22 15.50 9.59
N SER A 147 32.26 15.45 10.52
CA SER A 147 32.52 15.49 11.97
C SER A 147 31.33 14.99 12.77
N ALA A 148 31.57 14.63 14.04
CA ALA A 148 30.52 14.30 15.01
C ALA A 148 29.49 15.43 15.15
N ARG A 149 29.93 16.70 15.11
CA ARG A 149 29.06 17.88 15.13
C ARG A 149 28.07 17.88 13.97
N CYS A 150 28.52 17.61 12.75
CA CYS A 150 27.63 17.53 11.59
C CYS A 150 26.66 16.34 11.69
N SER A 151 27.12 15.19 12.18
CA SER A 151 26.27 14.03 12.43
C SER A 151 25.14 14.34 13.43
N SER A 152 25.48 14.82 14.63
CA SER A 152 24.51 15.12 15.68
C SER A 152 23.49 16.16 15.23
N ALA A 153 23.98 17.22 14.60
CA ALA A 153 23.10 18.28 14.18
C ALA A 153 22.17 17.80 13.04
N HIS A 154 22.62 16.93 12.13
CA HIS A 154 21.75 16.37 11.07
C HIS A 154 20.66 15.47 11.67
N ARG A 155 20.99 14.68 12.71
CA ARG A 155 19.98 13.90 13.45
C ARG A 155 18.94 14.80 14.12
N MET A 156 19.36 15.93 14.71
CA MET A 156 18.40 16.88 15.30
C MET A 156 17.48 17.50 14.25
N ASP A 157 17.98 17.78 13.04
CA ASP A 157 17.15 18.28 11.93
C ASP A 157 16.12 17.25 11.48
N LEU A 158 16.54 15.99 11.28
CA LEU A 158 15.63 14.90 10.94
C LEU A 158 14.57 14.66 12.02
N HIS A 159 14.97 14.68 13.29
CA HIS A 159 14.03 14.56 14.41
C HIS A 159 13.01 15.70 14.38
N ARG A 160 13.45 16.94 14.13
CA ARG A 160 12.53 18.08 14.05
C ARG A 160 11.50 17.88 12.94
N ARG A 161 11.91 17.47 11.74
CA ARG A 161 11.00 17.22 10.60
C ARG A 161 9.99 16.12 10.90
N PHE A 162 10.48 14.99 11.41
CA PHE A 162 9.62 13.87 11.78
C PHE A 162 8.60 14.25 12.85
N THR A 163 9.04 15.00 13.88
CA THR A 163 8.13 15.51 14.91
C THR A 163 7.08 16.45 14.30
N VAL A 164 7.46 17.35 13.39
CA VAL A 164 6.52 18.25 12.70
C VAL A 164 5.49 17.46 11.89
N GLU A 165 5.92 16.51 11.05
CA GLU A 165 5.01 15.66 10.26
C GLU A 165 4.04 14.86 11.15
N GLN A 166 4.52 14.33 12.27
CA GLN A 166 3.66 13.66 13.24
C GLN A 166 2.65 14.60 13.90
N TRP A 167 3.05 15.82 14.25
CA TRP A 167 2.16 16.83 14.80
C TRP A 167 1.10 17.28 13.77
N GLU A 168 1.50 17.49 12.52
CA GLU A 168 0.59 17.84 11.41
C GLU A 168 -0.45 16.74 11.17
N ALA A 169 -0.02 15.48 11.12
CA ALA A 169 -0.92 14.34 11.00
C ALA A 169 -1.93 14.26 12.17
N VAL A 170 -1.49 14.55 13.40
CA VAL A 170 -2.38 14.59 14.57
C VAL A 170 -3.32 15.79 14.53
N SER A 171 -2.89 16.95 14.01
CA SER A 171 -3.75 18.14 13.94
C SER A 171 -4.79 18.08 12.82
N ASP A 172 -4.47 17.43 11.70
CA ASP A 172 -5.40 17.29 10.57
C ASP A 172 -6.54 16.29 10.85
N ASP A 173 -6.31 15.35 11.78
CA ASP A 173 -7.32 14.42 12.29
C ASP A 173 -8.16 15.00 13.45
N ALA A 174 -7.97 16.28 13.82
CA ALA A 174 -8.79 16.94 14.84
C ALA A 174 -10.14 17.39 14.26
N PRO A 175 -11.29 16.96 14.85
CA PRO A 175 -12.63 17.23 14.33
C PRO A 175 -13.10 18.68 14.45
#